data_AF-A0A933HAQ4-F1
#
_entry.id   AF-A0A933HAQ4-F1
#
_cell.length_a   1.000
_cell.length_b   1.000
_cell.length_c   1.000
_cell.angle_alpha   90.00
_cell.angle_beta   90.00
_cell.angle_gamma   90.00
#
_symmetry.space_group_name_H-M   'P 1'
#
loop_
_entity.id
_entity.type
_entity.pdbx_description
1 polymer ?
#
loop_
_entity_poly.entity_id
_entity_poly.type
_entity_poly.pdbx_seq_one_letter_code
_entity_poly.pdbx_strand_id
1 'polypeptide(L)' 'MPQTWLLFHYKVPPHPTARRVYVWRKLQRLGALTLHDSVWVLPNTPRTREQFQWLATEIQE' A
#
# COMPACT_ATOMS: atom_id res chain seq x y z
N MET A 1 17.89 -17.82 0.32
CA MET A 1 17.34 -17.09 -0.85
C MET A 1 17.20 -15.63 -0.47
N PRO A 2 17.49 -14.66 -1.36
CA PRO A 2 17.31 -13.25 -1.04
C PRO A 2 15.84 -12.96 -0.75
N GLN A 3 15.57 -12.16 0.28
CA GLN A 3 14.22 -11.77 0.64
C GLN A 3 13.69 -10.77 -0.37
N THR A 4 12.67 -11.17 -1.14
CA THR A 4 11.99 -10.27 -2.09
C THR A 4 10.97 -9.40 -1.36
N TRP A 5 10.86 -8.14 -1.77
CA TRP A 5 9.95 -7.15 -1.20
C TRP A 5 8.95 -6.66 -2.23
N LEU A 6 7.76 -6.31 -1.78
CA LEU A 6 6.74 -5.64 -2.57
C LEU A 6 6.83 -4.15 -2.32
N LEU A 7 6.74 -3.36 -3.39
CA LEU A 7 6.65 -1.90 -3.35
C LEU A 7 5.23 -1.50 -3.75
N PHE A 8 4.60 -0.65 -2.95
CA PHE A 8 3.31 -0.04 -3.23
C PHE A 8 3.50 1.47 -3.31
N HIS A 9 3.35 2.00 -4.53
CA HIS A 9 3.41 3.43 -4.79
C HIS A 9 2.09 3.87 -5.40
N TYR A 10 1.47 4.89 -4.82
CA TYR A 10 0.17 5.38 -5.24
C TYR A 10 0.12 6.90 -5.30
N LYS A 11 -0.79 7.43 -6.12
CA LYS A 11 -1.09 8.86 -6.19
C LYS A 11 -2.57 9.06 -5.94
N VAL A 12 -2.91 9.64 -4.79
CA VAL A 12 -4.29 10.02 -4.44
C VAL A 12 -4.34 11.55 -4.39
N PRO A 13 -5.39 12.19 -4.94
CA PRO A 13 -5.54 13.64 -4.87
C PRO A 13 -5.43 14.15 -3.42
N PRO A 14 -4.82 15.32 -3.19
CA PRO A 14 -4.66 15.86 -1.85
C PRO A 14 -6.00 16.25 -1.20
N HIS A 15 -7.07 16.40 -1.99
CA HIS A 15 -8.42 16.68 -1.52
C HIS A 15 -9.44 15.76 -2.19
N PRO A 16 -10.40 15.17 -1.44
CA PRO A 16 -10.53 15.23 0.01
C PRO A 16 -9.50 14.35 0.75
N THR A 17 -8.97 14.85 1.87
CA THR A 17 -7.93 14.17 2.68
C THR A 17 -8.34 12.76 3.14
N ALA A 18 -9.65 12.51 3.27
CA ALA A 18 -10.21 11.23 3.71
C ALA A 18 -9.73 10.04 2.87
N ARG A 19 -9.62 10.19 1.54
CA ARG A 19 -9.13 9.11 0.65
C ARG A 19 -7.68 8.75 0.96
N ARG A 20 -6.80 9.74 1.11
CA ARG A 20 -5.40 9.50 1.47
C ARG A 20 -5.30 8.83 2.85
N VAL A 21 -6.11 9.28 3.81
CA VAL A 21 -6.14 8.73 5.17
C VAL A 21 -6.59 7.28 5.20
N TYR A 22 -7.59 6.95 4.38
CA TYR A 22 -8.06 5.59 4.21
C TYR A 22 -6.96 4.65 3.73
N VAL A 23 -6.23 5.04 2.69
CA VAL A 23 -5.17 4.22 2.09
C VAL A 23 -4.03 3.95 3.07
N TRP A 24 -3.44 4.98 3.70
CA TRP A 24 -2.31 4.74 4.62
C TRP A 24 -2.72 3.96 5.87
N ARG A 25 -3.95 4.13 6.37
CA ARG A 25 -4.47 3.31 7.48
C ARG A 25 -4.62 1.83 7.09
N LYS A 26 -5.06 1.54 5.86
CA LYS A 26 -5.10 0.15 5.35
C LYS A 26 -3.69 -0.43 5.25
N LEU A 27 -2.74 0.31 4.68
CA LEU A 27 -1.35 -0.12 4.55
C LEU A 27 -0.72 -0.40 5.92
N GLN A 28 -0.94 0.45 6.93
CA GLN A 28 -0.47 0.17 8.29
C GLN A 28 -1.08 -1.10 8.89
N ARG A 29 -2.37 -1.36 8.69
CA ARG A 29 -3.02 -2.61 9.15
C ARG A 29 -2.46 -3.86 8.48
N LEU A 30 -1.94 -3.72 7.26
CA LEU A 30 -1.24 -4.80 6.55
C LEU A 30 0.19 -5.03 7.05
N GLY A 31 0.68 -4.19 7.98
CA GLY A 31 2.06 -4.22 8.47
C GLY A 31 3.05 -3.56 7.51
N ALA A 32 2.58 -2.73 6.59
CA ALA A 32 3.44 -2.08 5.61
C ALA A 32 4.30 -1.00 6.26
N LEU A 33 5.57 -0.98 5.88
CA LEU A 33 6.51 0.07 6.27
C LEU A 33 6.49 1.18 5.22
N THR A 34 6.51 2.43 5.66
CA THR A 34 6.65 3.57 4.74
C THR A 34 8.13 3.85 4.50
N LEU A 35 8.54 4.00 3.24
CA LEU A 35 9.90 4.43 2.88
C LEU A 35 9.96 5.95 2.73
N HIS A 36 8.99 6.52 2.01
CA HIS A 36 8.88 7.96 1.77
C HIS A 36 7.49 8.29 1.23
N ASP A 37 6.81 9.29 1.80
CA ASP A 37 5.49 9.75 1.37
C ASP A 37 4.48 8.62 1.07
N SER A 38 4.21 8.37 -0.21
CA SER A 38 3.23 7.40 -0.72
C SER A 38 3.88 6.09 -1.15
N VAL A 39 5.12 5.84 -0.73
CA VAL A 39 5.90 4.63 -1.03
C VAL A 39 5.92 3.72 0.19
N TRP A 40 5.33 2.54 0.04
CA TRP A 40 5.16 1.56 1.11
C TRP A 40 5.73 0.20 0.70
N VAL A 41 6.23 -0.56 1.67
CA VAL A 41 6.84 -1.87 1.42
C VAL A 41 6.38 -2.95 2.39
N LEU A 42 6.35 -4.18 1.88
CA LEU A 42 6.02 -5.40 2.62
C LEU A 42 6.91 -6.58 2.17
N PRO A 43 7.16 -7.57 3.03
CA PRO A 43 7.73 -8.85 2.59
C PRO A 43 6.85 -9.47 1.51
N ASN A 44 7.43 -9.92 0.39
CA ASN A 44 6.67 -10.53 -0.70
C ASN A 44 6.22 -11.95 -0.31
N THR A 45 4.99 -12.04 0.18
CA THR A 45 4.27 -13.30 0.43
C THR A 45 3.04 -13.36 -0.46
N PRO A 46 2.49 -14.56 -0.78
CA PRO A 46 1.26 -14.66 -1.56
C PRO A 46 0.11 -13.81 -0.98
N ARG A 47 -0.02 -13.81 0.35
CA ARG A 47 -1.03 -13.03 1.08
C ARG A 47 -0.86 -11.52 0.92
N THR A 48 0.36 -11.00 1.15
CA THR A 48 0.60 -9.55 1.06
C THR A 48 0.50 -9.05 -0.38
N ARG A 49 0.91 -9.89 -1.36
CA ARG A 49 0.74 -9.60 -2.79
C ARG A 49 -0.73 -9.46 -3.15
N GLU A 50 -1.55 -10.41 -2.75
CA GLU A 50 -3.00 -10.37 -2.98
C GLU A 50 -3.61 -9.12 -2.32
N GLN A 51 -3.27 -8.83 -1.05
CA GLN A 51 -3.78 -7.66 -0.35
C GLN A 51 -3.39 -6.32 -1.01
N PHE A 52 -2.18 -6.21 -1.57
CA PHE A 52 -1.77 -5.06 -2.37
C PHE A 52 -2.55 -4.96 -3.68
N GLN A 53 -2.82 -6.08 -4.35
CA GLN A 53 -3.62 -6.08 -5.57
C GLN A 53 -5.05 -5.60 -5.30
N TRP A 54 -5.69 -6.11 -4.24
CA TRP A 54 -7.03 -5.65 -3.82
C TRP A 54 -7.06 -4.15 -3.50
N LEU A 55 -6.06 -3.66 -2.73
CA LEU A 55 -5.96 -2.25 -2.40
C LEU A 55 -5.72 -1.37 -3.64
N ALA A 56 -4.92 -1.85 -4.61
CA ALA A 56 -4.68 -1.13 -5.85
C ALA A 56 -5.98 -0.97 -6.65
N THR A 57 -6.76 -2.04 -6.81
CA THR A 57 -8.06 -2.01 -7.48
C THR A 57 -9.01 -1.03 -6.79
N GLU A 58 -9.11 -1.10 -5.47
CA GLU A 58 -10.00 -0.23 -4.69
C GLU A 58 -9.63 1.27 -4.76
N ILE A 59 -8.36 1.60 -4.99
CA ILE A 59 -7.92 3.00 -5.17
C ILE A 59 -8.23 3.51 -6.58
N GLN A 60 -8.34 2.62 -7.56
CA GLN A 60 -8.61 2.95 -8.96
C GLN A 60 -10.11 3.15 -9.24
N GLU A 61 -10.99 2.61 -8.39
CA GLU A 61 -12.45 2.83 -8.40
C GLU A 61 -12.85 4.15 -7.71
#